data_AF-A0A2M8FWR5-F1
#
_entry.id   AF-A0A2M8FWR5-F1
#
_cell.length_a   1.000
_cell.length_b   1.000
_cell.length_c   1.000
_cell.angle_alpha   90.00
_cell.angle_beta   90.00
_cell.angle_gamma   90.00
#
_symmetry.space_group_name_H-M   'P 1'
#
loop_
_entity.id
_entity.type
_entity.pdbx_description
1 polymer ?
#
loop_
_entity_poly.entity_id
_entity_poly.type
_entity_poly.pdbx_seq_one_letter_code
_entity_poly.pdbx_strand_id
1 'polypeptide(L)'
;MPHAEIKCSSDLRINFDELFSSLEKLINQHDSTAGICKCRAYLTDVFKHSHILITISMLTKPHRDENFTKKLSHDLETEIKKHLKQECYFSFLLEYNPLHYVTNFHSV
;
A
#
# COMPACT_ATOMS: atom_id res chain seq x y z
N MET A 1 1.99 -3.59 11.53
CA MET A 1 2.78 -4.34 10.56
C MET A 1 2.07 -4.33 9.22
N PRO A 2 2.18 -3.26 8.43
CA PRO A 2 1.51 -3.14 7.14
C PRO A 2 2.25 -3.94 6.06
N HIS A 3 1.51 -4.43 5.07
CA HIS A 3 2.03 -5.06 3.86
C HIS A 3 1.45 -4.31 2.68
N ALA A 4 2.29 -3.85 1.75
CA ALA A 4 1.86 -3.18 0.53
C ALA A 4 2.27 -4.02 -0.69
N GLU A 5 1.29 -4.49 -1.45
CA GLU A 5 1.50 -5.14 -2.72
C GLU A 5 1.05 -4.24 -3.86
N ILE A 6 1.91 -4.09 -4.86
CA ILE A 6 1.63 -3.32 -6.05
C ILE A 6 1.78 -4.26 -7.26
N LYS A 7 0.73 -4.37 -8.07
CA LYS A 7 0.75 -5.07 -9.36
C LYS A 7 0.50 -4.02 -10.44
N CYS A 8 1.38 -3.92 -11.42
CA CYS A 8 1.25 -2.90 -12.44
C CYS A 8 1.81 -3.30 -13.80
N SER A 9 1.31 -2.64 -14.84
CA SER A 9 1.91 -2.66 -16.17
C SER A 9 3.35 -2.14 -16.11
N SER A 10 4.26 -2.78 -16.84
CA SER A 10 5.68 -2.43 -16.81
C SER A 10 6.02 -1.11 -17.53
N ASP A 11 5.08 -0.54 -18.28
CA ASP A 11 5.22 0.77 -18.92
C ASP A 11 4.98 1.96 -17.98
N LEU A 12 4.57 1.72 -16.73
CA LEU A 12 4.38 2.78 -15.74
C LEU A 12 5.71 3.33 -15.24
N ARG A 13 5.91 4.64 -15.39
CA ARG A 13 7.06 5.36 -14.85
C ARG A 13 6.86 5.69 -13.37
N ILE A 14 7.28 4.79 -12.50
CA ILE A 14 7.14 4.91 -11.03
C ILE A 14 8.51 4.70 -10.37
N ASN A 15 8.88 5.60 -9.45
CA ASN A 15 9.99 5.36 -8.54
C ASN A 15 9.47 4.58 -7.32
N PHE A 16 9.68 3.27 -7.31
CA PHE A 16 9.16 2.41 -6.25
C PHE A 16 9.80 2.67 -4.88
N ASP A 17 11.08 3.05 -4.83
CA ASP A 17 11.76 3.33 -3.55
C ASP A 17 11.17 4.56 -2.85
N GLU A 18 10.91 5.62 -3.63
CA GLU A 18 10.21 6.82 -3.14
C GLU A 18 8.78 6.51 -2.72
N LEU A 19 8.04 5.75 -3.55
CA LEU A 19 6.67 5.34 -3.23
C LEU A 19 6.62 4.52 -1.93
N PHE A 20 7.48 3.52 -1.77
CA PHE A 20 7.53 2.69 -0.57
C PHE A 20 7.84 3.51 0.68
N SER A 21 8.81 4.43 0.58
CA SER A 21 9.16 5.35 1.66
C SER A 21 8.00 6.27 2.05
N SER A 22 7.29 6.82 1.06
CA SER A 22 6.09 7.63 1.26
C SER A 22 4.96 6.85 1.95
N LEU A 23 4.68 5.63 1.51
CA LEU A 23 3.63 4.78 2.08
C LEU A 23 3.91 4.45 3.56
N GLU A 24 5.12 3.99 3.87
CA GLU A 24 5.49 3.67 5.25
C GLU A 24 5.41 4.90 6.15
N LYS A 25 5.94 6.04 5.68
CA LYS A 25 5.89 7.30 6.43
C LYS A 25 4.45 7.72 6.72
N LEU A 26 3.58 7.72 5.71
CA LEU A 26 2.20 8.17 5.86
C LEU A 26 1.41 7.24 6.79
N ILE A 27 1.55 5.92 6.65
CA ILE A 27 0.90 4.97 7.55
C ILE A 27 1.34 5.22 9.00
N ASN A 28 2.65 5.43 9.24
CA ASN A 28 3.16 5.70 10.59
C ASN A 28 2.79 7.08 11.14
N GLN A 29 2.49 8.06 10.28
CA GLN A 29 1.91 9.35 10.71
C GLN A 29 0.48 9.20 11.22
N HIS A 30 -0.31 8.31 10.62
CA HIS A 30 -1.66 7.99 11.08
C HIS A 30 -1.68 7.05 12.28
N ASP A 31 -0.75 6.11 12.31
CA ASP A 31 -0.62 5.12 13.37
C ASP A 31 0.85 4.79 13.61
N SER A 32 1.46 5.45 14.60
CA SER A 32 2.85 5.23 15.01
C SER A 32 3.13 3.81 15.50
N THR A 33 2.09 3.04 15.82
CA THR A 33 2.20 1.62 16.22
C THR A 33 2.09 0.66 15.03
N ALA A 34 2.04 1.18 13.79
CA ALA A 34 2.04 0.37 12.59
C ALA A 34 3.41 -0.28 12.36
N GLY A 35 4.51 0.45 12.53
CA GLY A 35 5.87 -0.04 12.34
C GLY A 35 6.22 -0.25 10.86
N ILE A 36 7.17 -1.17 10.60
CA ILE A 36 7.72 -1.42 9.26
C ILE A 36 6.64 -1.92 8.29
N CYS A 37 6.54 -1.25 7.14
CA CYS A 37 5.69 -1.58 6.00
C CYS A 37 6.45 -2.48 5.01
N LYS A 38 6.01 -3.72 4.85
CA LYS A 38 6.59 -4.66 3.89
C LYS A 38 6.04 -4.38 2.50
N CYS A 39 6.77 -3.61 1.71
CA CYS A 39 6.38 -3.25 0.35
C CYS A 39 6.98 -4.19 -0.69
N ARG A 40 6.24 -4.46 -1.78
CA ARG A 40 6.72 -5.16 -2.97
C ARG A 40 5.91 -4.77 -4.20
N ALA A 41 6.57 -4.73 -5.34
CA ALA A 41 5.96 -4.47 -6.65
C ALA A 41 6.17 -5.67 -7.59
N TYR A 42 5.16 -5.94 -8.41
CA TYR A 42 5.15 -6.95 -9.46
C TYR A 42 4.79 -6.28 -10.78
N LEU A 43 5.78 -6.16 -11.65
CA LEU A 43 5.59 -5.60 -12.98
C LEU A 43 5.21 -6.71 -13.95
N THR A 44 4.28 -6.43 -14.88
CA THR A 44 3.93 -7.33 -15.98
C THR A 44 4.17 -6.66 -17.33
N ASP A 45 4.85 -7.36 -18.23
CA ASP A 45 5.07 -6.93 -19.62
C ASP A 45 3.89 -7.26 -20.54
N VAL A 46 2.96 -8.11 -20.08
CA VAL A 46 1.75 -8.48 -20.83
C VAL A 46 0.55 -7.80 -20.18
N PHE A 47 0.06 -6.74 -20.82
CA PHE A 47 -1.11 -5.96 -20.40
C PHE A 47 -1.80 -5.32 -21.61
N LYS A 48 -3.10 -5.00 -21.48
CA LYS A 48 -3.88 -4.33 -22.55
C LYS A 48 -3.97 -2.81 -22.38
N HIS A 49 -4.05 -2.35 -21.14
CA HIS A 49 -4.09 -0.94 -20.76
C HIS A 49 -3.13 -0.72 -19.58
N SER A 50 -2.45 0.42 -19.55
CA SER A 50 -1.57 0.80 -18.46
C SER A 50 -2.40 0.95 -17.18
N HIS A 51 -2.09 0.16 -16.15
CA HIS A 51 -2.84 0.17 -14.90
C HIS A 51 -1.99 -0.22 -13.71
N ILE A 52 -2.45 0.19 -12.53
CA ILE A 52 -1.87 -0.13 -11.24
C ILE A 52 -2.97 -0.61 -10.29
N LEU A 53 -2.71 -1.73 -9.63
CA LEU A 53 -3.54 -2.34 -8.60
C LEU A 53 -2.72 -2.43 -7.32
N ILE A 54 -3.24 -1.85 -6.24
CA ILE A 54 -2.54 -1.74 -4.97
C ILE A 54 -3.41 -2.34 -3.88
N THR A 55 -2.82 -3.21 -3.07
CA THR A 55 -3.43 -3.74 -1.85
C THR A 55 -2.53 -3.41 -0.68
N ILE A 56 -3.07 -2.73 0.32
CA ILE A 56 -2.41 -2.54 1.60
C ILE A 56 -3.18 -3.32 2.66
N SER A 57 -2.53 -4.30 3.28
CA SER A 57 -3.10 -5.11 4.35
C SER A 57 -2.54 -4.67 5.70
N MET A 58 -3.41 -4.51 6.69
CA MET A 58 -3.04 -4.08 8.05
C MET A 58 -3.67 -4.97 9.13
N LEU A 59 -3.01 -5.11 10.28
CA LEU A 59 -3.63 -5.77 11.43
C LEU A 59 -4.90 -5.04 11.89
N THR A 60 -5.93 -5.78 12.26
CA THR A 60 -7.09 -5.20 12.96
C THR A 60 -6.65 -4.67 14.33
N LYS A 61 -7.00 -3.41 14.65
CA LYS A 61 -6.76 -2.81 15.98
C LYS A 61 -7.99 -1.98 16.40
N PRO A 62 -8.28 -1.82 17.70
CA PRO A 62 -9.46 -1.11 18.16
C PRO A 62 -9.61 0.32 17.61
N HIS A 63 -8.50 1.06 17.44
CA HIS A 63 -8.50 2.43 16.93
C HIS A 63 -8.54 2.54 15.40
N ARG A 64 -8.42 1.42 14.67
CA ARG A 64 -8.46 1.38 13.20
C ARG A 64 -9.89 1.17 12.73
N ASP A 65 -10.77 2.04 13.19
CA ASP A 65 -12.20 2.01 12.89
C ASP A 65 -12.51 2.53 11.48
N GLU A 66 -13.79 2.70 11.17
CA GLU A 66 -14.25 3.21 9.88
C GLU A 66 -13.70 4.62 9.56
N ASN A 67 -13.65 5.51 10.55
CA ASN A 67 -13.18 6.88 10.37
C ASN A 67 -11.68 6.91 10.11
N PHE A 68 -10.91 6.14 10.88
CA PHE A 68 -9.49 5.93 10.63
C PHE A 68 -9.26 5.39 9.21
N THR A 69 -10.00 4.35 8.83
CA THR A 69 -9.87 3.66 7.54
C THR A 69 -10.17 4.61 6.38
N LYS A 70 -11.26 5.38 6.45
CA LYS A 70 -11.62 6.36 5.41
C LYS A 70 -10.54 7.42 5.24
N LYS A 71 -10.06 7.98 6.35
CA LYS A 71 -9.04 9.03 6.32
C LYS A 71 -7.72 8.49 5.75
N LEU A 72 -7.25 7.36 6.27
CA LEU A 72 -6.02 6.74 5.80
C LEU A 72 -6.12 6.35 4.31
N SER A 73 -7.25 5.78 3.87
CA SER A 73 -7.46 5.44 2.46
C SER A 73 -7.39 6.66 1.54
N HIS A 74 -8.03 7.77 1.93
CA HIS A 74 -7.99 9.01 1.15
C HIS A 74 -6.58 9.59 1.04
N ASP A 75 -5.86 9.63 2.16
CA ASP A 75 -4.51 10.20 2.21
C ASP A 75 -3.53 9.31 1.44
N LEU A 76 -3.66 7.97 1.53
CA LEU A 76 -2.86 7.01 0.76
C LEU A 76 -3.13 7.14 -0.74
N GLU A 77 -4.39 7.18 -1.17
CA GLU A 77 -4.74 7.38 -2.57
C GLU A 77 -4.10 8.66 -3.11
N THR A 78 -4.25 9.76 -2.37
CA THR A 78 -3.69 11.07 -2.74
C THR A 78 -2.17 11.03 -2.84
N GLU A 79 -1.51 10.39 -1.88
CA GLU A 79 -0.05 10.25 -1.87
C GLU A 79 0.44 9.39 -3.03
N ILE A 80 -0.16 8.22 -3.26
CA ILE A 80 0.23 7.32 -4.36
C ILE A 80 0.12 8.03 -5.71
N LYS A 81 -0.97 8.77 -5.94
CA LYS A 81 -1.20 9.47 -7.21
C LYS A 81 -0.14 10.52 -7.53
N LYS A 82 0.58 11.07 -6.53
CA LYS A 82 1.73 11.97 -6.79
C LYS A 82 2.90 11.27 -7.48
N HIS A 83 3.01 9.95 -7.33
CA HIS A 83 4.06 9.12 -7.93
C HIS A 83 3.71 8.68 -9.36
N LEU A 84 2.46 8.83 -9.79
CA LEU A 84 2.02 8.48 -11.14
C LEU A 84 2.31 9.64 -12.09
N LYS A 85 3.23 9.43 -13.04
CA LYS A 85 3.67 10.46 -14.00
C LYS A 85 3.02 10.34 -15.39
N GLN A 86 2.05 9.45 -15.53
CA GLN A 86 1.32 9.21 -16.77
C GLN A 86 -0.12 8.79 -16.48
N GLU A 87 -0.98 8.89 -17.47
CA GLU A 87 -2.34 8.35 -17.40
C GLU A 87 -2.30 6.83 -17.27
N CYS A 88 -3.08 6.30 -16.33
CA CYS A 88 -3.29 4.87 -16.13
C CYS A 88 -4.58 4.63 -15.35
N TYR A 89 -5.11 3.41 -15.43
CA TYR A 89 -6.19 2.99 -14.54
C TYR A 89 -5.64 2.72 -13.14
N PHE A 90 -6.34 3.21 -12.12
CA PHE A 90 -5.92 3.12 -10.73
C PHE A 90 -6.93 2.28 -9.94
N SER A 91 -6.45 1.37 -9.11
CA SER A 91 -7.26 0.61 -8.16
C SER A 91 -6.50 0.43 -6.85
N PHE A 92 -7.18 0.69 -5.74
CA PHE A 92 -6.60 0.62 -4.41
C PHE A 92 -7.56 -0.07 -3.43
N LEU A 93 -7.01 -0.96 -2.61
CA LEU A 93 -7.71 -1.64 -1.52
C LEU A 93 -6.89 -1.48 -0.23
N LEU A 94 -7.52 -0.93 0.80
CA LEU A 94 -7.06 -1.05 2.18
C LEU A 94 -7.87 -2.15 2.87
N GLU A 95 -7.20 -3.21 3.32
CA GLU A 95 -7.83 -4.37 3.96
C GLU A 95 -7.22 -4.69 5.32
N TYR A 96 -7.98 -5.44 6.12
CA TYR A 96 -7.56 -5.85 7.45
C TYR A 96 -7.36 -7.36 7.55
N ASN A 97 -6.27 -7.77 8.18
CA ASN A 97 -5.96 -9.18 8.38
C ASN A 97 -6.94 -9.84 9.37
N PRO A 98 -7.27 -11.13 9.17
CA PRO A 98 -8.15 -11.88 10.05
C PRO A 98 -7.55 -12.08 11.44
N LEU A 99 -8.39 -12.42 12.43
CA LEU A 99 -8.00 -12.53 13.85
C LEU A 99 -6.83 -13.50 14.10
N HIS A 100 -6.74 -14.59 13.33
CA HIS A 100 -5.71 -15.62 13.48
C HIS A 100 -4.52 -15.43 12.53
N TYR A 101 -4.34 -14.23 11.98
CA TYR A 101 -3.20 -13.92 11.12
C TYR A 101 -1.87 -13.98 11.87
N VAL A 102 -0.96 -14.83 11.40
CA VAL A 102 0.39 -15.03 11.95
C VAL A 102 1.40 -14.16 11.19
N THR A 103 2.45 -13.72 11.87
CA THR A 103 2.49 -12.35 12.40
C THR A 103 3.84 -12.00 13.06
N ASN A 104 5.01 -12.36 12.54
CA ASN A 104 6.27 -12.21 13.31
C ASN A 104 7.53 -11.95 12.45
N PHE A 105 8.63 -11.64 13.15
CA PHE A 105 9.98 -11.58 12.60
C PHE A 105 10.68 -12.92 12.88
N HIS A 106 11.33 -13.48 11.87
CA HIS A 106 12.15 -14.68 12.01
C HIS A 106 13.63 -14.28 11.97
N SER A 107 14.38 -14.64 13.02
CA SER A 107 15.83 -14.53 13.11
C SER A 107 16.46 -15.93 13.07
N VAL A 108 17.60 -16.06 12.38
CA VAL A 108 18.44 -17.27 12.36
C VAL A 108 19.58 -17.13 13.35
#